data_AF-G0RRX1-F1
#
_entry.id   AF-G0RRX1-F1
#
_cell.length_a   1.000
_cell.length_b   1.000
_cell.length_c   1.000
_cell.angle_alpha   90.00
_cell.angle_beta   90.00
_cell.angle_gamma   90.00
#
_symmetry.space_group_name_H-M   'P 1'
#
loop_
_entity.id
_entity.type
_entity.pdbx_description
1 polymer ?
#
loop_
_entity_poly.entity_id
_entity_poly.type
_entity_poly.pdbx_seq_one_letter_code
_entity_poly.pdbx_strand_id
1 'polypeptide(L)'
;MPRKIFKNLVIATAGPLPGQLTAENLRQWTALRKGVFTEDYDDQVTHLLCTREQFDQKLPRIKEALARGKKQHIVHCDWFEISAVNDKKLPEREYSMRNILAKQNAAKREQARIERGKREGERAVNTNLFHIYTDRTFFSYQIDITRNDTETGDLGQRYTLYLWESNAKPHLYWFAAKFIKKKGASQPSFHRPSPCSGPWRREMDLFMDFFRIKTGIEWQDRVIGQGTMPSSYFQYSPPTGGKPVGRRLRFCYEYCLEINAQLRGLPWPPVEEAQVKDEDEASEA
;
A
#
# COMPACT_ATOMS: atom_id res chain seq x y z
N MET A 1 -40.59 -38.56 -9.50
CA MET A 1 -39.54 -38.22 -10.48
C MET A 1 -38.59 -37.21 -9.85
N PRO A 2 -37.27 -37.30 -10.08
CA PRO A 2 -36.27 -36.34 -9.60
C PRO A 2 -36.56 -34.93 -10.07
N ARG A 3 -36.21 -33.90 -9.26
CA ARG A 3 -36.42 -32.51 -9.64
C ARG A 3 -35.50 -32.14 -10.81
N LYS A 4 -35.96 -31.18 -11.62
CA LYS A 4 -35.27 -30.69 -12.83
C LYS A 4 -34.17 -29.68 -12.48
N ILE A 5 -33.29 -30.03 -11.54
CA ILE A 5 -32.34 -29.08 -10.92
C ILE A 5 -31.21 -28.66 -11.84
N PHE A 6 -30.90 -29.46 -12.87
CA PHE A 6 -29.87 -29.18 -13.86
C PHE A 6 -30.44 -28.74 -15.20
N LYS A 7 -31.72 -28.34 -15.24
CA LYS A 7 -32.35 -27.81 -16.45
C LYS A 7 -31.53 -26.64 -17.01
N ASN A 8 -31.26 -26.67 -18.32
CA ASN A 8 -30.46 -25.69 -19.07
C ASN A 8 -28.96 -25.65 -18.69
N LEU A 9 -28.46 -26.64 -17.95
CA LEU A 9 -27.03 -26.75 -17.65
C LEU A 9 -26.37 -27.75 -18.60
N VAL A 10 -25.26 -27.32 -19.18
CA VAL A 10 -24.31 -28.18 -19.89
C VAL A 10 -23.09 -28.35 -18.99
N ILE A 11 -22.83 -29.59 -18.58
CA ILE A 11 -21.83 -29.96 -17.58
C ILE A 11 -20.73 -30.78 -18.26
N ALA A 12 -19.48 -30.43 -17.99
CA ALA A 12 -18.29 -31.17 -18.41
C ALA A 12 -17.37 -31.40 -17.20
N THR A 13 -16.42 -32.32 -17.33
CA THR A 13 -15.34 -32.51 -16.34
C THR A 13 -14.01 -32.01 -16.88
N ALA A 14 -13.17 -31.50 -15.98
CA ALA A 14 -11.79 -31.10 -16.31
C ALA A 14 -10.85 -32.30 -16.50
N GLY A 15 -11.19 -33.43 -15.90
CA GLY A 15 -10.47 -34.71 -15.92
C GLY A 15 -11.24 -35.78 -15.14
N PRO A 16 -10.67 -36.98 -14.94
CA PRO A 16 -11.29 -38.05 -14.17
C PRO A 16 -11.61 -37.60 -12.74
N LEU A 17 -12.87 -37.69 -12.32
CA LEU A 17 -13.29 -37.33 -10.97
C LEU A 17 -13.25 -38.56 -10.04
N PRO A 18 -13.06 -38.37 -8.72
CA PRO A 18 -12.96 -39.48 -7.78
C PRO A 18 -14.31 -40.17 -7.52
N GLY A 19 -14.23 -41.40 -6.98
CA GLY A 19 -15.38 -42.13 -6.49
C GLY A 19 -16.36 -42.54 -7.58
N GLN A 20 -17.66 -42.32 -7.36
CA GLN A 20 -18.73 -42.70 -8.28
C GLN A 20 -18.95 -41.68 -9.41
N LEU A 21 -18.20 -40.59 -9.47
CA LEU A 21 -18.34 -39.54 -10.48
C LEU A 21 -17.66 -39.91 -11.80
N THR A 22 -17.89 -41.12 -12.29
CA THR A 22 -17.46 -41.57 -13.62
C THR A 22 -18.25 -40.82 -14.70
N ALA A 23 -17.69 -40.72 -15.92
CA ALA A 23 -18.36 -40.04 -17.03
C ALA A 23 -19.75 -40.63 -17.35
N GLU A 24 -19.90 -41.95 -17.23
CA GLU A 24 -21.16 -42.66 -17.42
C GLU A 24 -22.21 -42.27 -16.36
N ASN A 25 -21.82 -42.29 -15.08
CA ASN A 25 -22.71 -41.91 -13.98
C ASN A 25 -23.10 -40.44 -14.07
N LEU A 26 -22.15 -39.54 -14.39
CA LEU A 26 -22.43 -38.13 -14.59
C LEU A 26 -23.43 -37.92 -15.74
N ARG A 27 -23.26 -38.64 -16.86
CA ARG A 27 -24.19 -38.59 -18.00
C ARG A 27 -25.60 -39.02 -17.58
N GLN A 28 -25.71 -40.14 -16.90
CA GLN A 28 -27.00 -40.67 -16.43
C GLN A 28 -27.67 -39.73 -15.42
N TRP A 29 -26.95 -39.31 -14.37
CA TRP A 29 -27.49 -38.50 -13.28
C TRP A 29 -27.84 -37.07 -13.71
N THR A 30 -27.10 -36.52 -14.68
CA THR A 30 -27.39 -35.20 -15.27
C THR A 30 -28.64 -35.26 -16.14
N ALA A 31 -28.76 -36.26 -17.01
CA ALA A 31 -29.93 -36.45 -17.89
C ALA A 31 -31.22 -36.68 -17.10
N LEU A 32 -31.14 -37.49 -16.04
CA LEU A 32 -32.22 -37.77 -15.11
C LEU A 32 -32.79 -36.48 -14.46
N ARG A 33 -31.94 -35.45 -14.29
CA ARG A 33 -32.30 -34.13 -13.73
C ARG A 33 -32.44 -33.03 -14.79
N LYS A 34 -32.63 -33.43 -16.06
CA LYS A 34 -32.88 -32.57 -17.24
C LYS A 34 -31.72 -31.63 -17.62
N GLY A 35 -30.48 -31.95 -17.26
CA GLY A 35 -29.28 -31.31 -17.80
C GLY A 35 -28.67 -32.10 -18.96
N VAL A 36 -27.55 -31.59 -19.49
CA VAL A 36 -26.75 -32.25 -20.53
C VAL A 36 -25.32 -32.44 -20.02
N PHE A 37 -24.79 -33.65 -20.16
CA PHE A 37 -23.38 -33.94 -19.90
C PHE A 37 -22.64 -34.08 -21.23
N THR A 38 -21.48 -33.44 -21.35
CA THR A 38 -20.59 -33.56 -22.50
C THR A 38 -19.18 -33.93 -22.06
N GLU A 39 -18.53 -34.77 -22.85
CA GLU A 39 -17.12 -35.11 -22.65
C GLU A 39 -16.21 -34.06 -23.27
N ASP A 40 -16.67 -33.35 -24.29
CA ASP A 40 -15.94 -32.27 -24.95
C ASP A 40 -16.09 -30.96 -24.18
N TYR A 41 -15.09 -30.09 -24.32
CA TYR A 41 -15.11 -28.77 -23.70
C TYR A 41 -15.24 -27.68 -24.77
N ASP A 42 -16.40 -27.02 -24.81
CA ASP A 42 -16.72 -25.97 -25.78
C ASP A 42 -17.39 -24.74 -25.13
N ASP A 43 -17.88 -23.82 -25.97
CA ASP A 43 -18.55 -22.59 -25.51
C ASP A 43 -19.97 -22.80 -24.98
N GLN A 44 -20.56 -23.99 -25.18
CA GLN A 44 -21.87 -24.35 -24.67
C GLN A 44 -21.79 -24.84 -23.22
N VAL A 45 -20.62 -25.36 -22.80
CA VAL A 45 -20.39 -25.77 -21.42
C VAL A 45 -20.64 -24.60 -20.48
N THR A 46 -21.55 -24.81 -19.52
CA THR A 46 -21.89 -23.83 -18.49
C THR A 46 -21.11 -24.09 -17.20
N HIS A 47 -20.86 -25.36 -16.88
CA HIS A 47 -20.21 -25.81 -15.65
C HIS A 47 -19.10 -26.81 -15.96
N LEU A 48 -17.89 -26.49 -15.51
CA LEU A 48 -16.74 -27.38 -15.54
C LEU A 48 -16.50 -27.90 -14.11
N LEU A 49 -16.73 -29.19 -13.91
CA LEU A 49 -16.46 -29.88 -12.65
C LEU A 49 -14.98 -30.26 -12.56
N CYS A 50 -14.37 -30.00 -11.41
CA CYS A 50 -12.99 -30.43 -11.13
C CYS A 50 -12.79 -30.68 -9.63
N THR A 51 -11.72 -31.39 -9.28
CA THR A 51 -11.23 -31.43 -7.90
C THR A 51 -10.31 -30.24 -7.60
N ARG A 52 -9.93 -30.07 -6.33
CA ARG A 52 -8.97 -29.04 -5.93
C ARG A 52 -7.60 -29.26 -6.59
N GLU A 53 -7.14 -30.49 -6.61
CA GLU A 53 -5.83 -30.89 -7.13
C GLU A 53 -5.75 -30.61 -8.63
N GLN A 54 -6.79 -30.97 -9.38
CA GLN A 54 -6.88 -30.71 -10.81
C GLN A 54 -6.81 -29.22 -11.13
N PHE A 55 -7.50 -28.40 -10.33
CA PHE A 55 -7.48 -26.95 -10.47
C PHE A 55 -6.11 -26.36 -10.16
N ASP A 56 -5.47 -26.81 -9.08
CA ASP A 56 -4.14 -26.33 -8.69
C ASP A 56 -3.06 -26.77 -9.69
N GLN A 57 -3.16 -27.97 -10.28
CA GLN A 57 -2.31 -28.43 -11.38
C GLN A 57 -2.56 -27.69 -12.71
N LYS A 58 -3.65 -26.93 -12.81
CA LYS A 58 -4.06 -26.21 -14.02
C LYS A 58 -4.15 -27.14 -15.24
N LEU A 59 -5.00 -28.16 -15.16
CA LEU A 59 -5.28 -29.03 -16.31
C LEU A 59 -5.67 -28.23 -17.57
N PRO A 60 -5.46 -28.75 -18.80
CA PRO A 60 -5.70 -28.02 -20.04
C PRO A 60 -7.09 -27.36 -20.13
N ARG A 61 -8.16 -28.11 -19.81
CA ARG A 61 -9.54 -27.60 -19.79
C ARG A 61 -9.76 -26.48 -18.79
N ILE A 62 -9.04 -26.50 -17.67
CA ILE A 62 -9.10 -25.44 -16.65
C ILE A 62 -8.36 -24.20 -17.14
N LYS A 63 -7.19 -24.33 -17.77
CA LYS A 63 -6.49 -23.20 -18.40
C LYS A 63 -7.36 -22.54 -19.46
N GLU A 64 -8.00 -23.34 -20.29
CA GLU A 64 -8.92 -22.87 -21.32
C GLU A 64 -10.14 -22.16 -20.72
N ALA A 65 -10.79 -22.75 -19.71
CA ALA A 65 -11.89 -22.13 -18.97
C ALA A 65 -11.50 -20.82 -18.27
N LEU A 66 -10.25 -20.72 -17.79
CA LEU A 66 -9.71 -19.49 -17.20
C LEU A 66 -9.45 -18.43 -18.28
N ALA A 67 -8.94 -18.82 -19.45
CA ALA A 67 -8.70 -17.92 -20.58
C ALA A 67 -10.00 -17.35 -21.17
N ARG A 68 -11.08 -18.15 -21.23
CA ARG A 68 -12.42 -17.74 -21.68
C ARG A 68 -13.17 -16.83 -20.67
N GLY A 69 -12.56 -16.51 -19.53
CA GLY A 69 -13.07 -15.50 -18.59
C GLY A 69 -14.11 -16.06 -17.60
N LYS A 70 -15.19 -15.30 -17.36
CA LYS A 70 -16.20 -15.60 -16.31
C LYS A 70 -17.47 -16.28 -16.84
N LYS A 71 -17.55 -16.59 -18.13
CA LYS A 71 -18.73 -17.17 -18.78
C LYS A 71 -19.04 -18.58 -18.27
N GLN A 72 -18.00 -19.42 -18.11
CA GLN A 72 -18.13 -20.76 -17.55
C GLN A 72 -17.84 -20.80 -16.05
N HIS A 73 -18.68 -21.51 -15.30
CA HIS A 73 -18.47 -21.79 -13.89
C HIS A 73 -17.47 -22.94 -13.73
N ILE A 74 -16.32 -22.67 -13.10
CA ILE A 74 -15.40 -23.73 -12.66
C ILE A 74 -15.74 -24.01 -11.19
N VAL A 75 -16.30 -25.18 -10.92
CA VAL A 75 -16.82 -25.56 -9.60
C VAL A 75 -16.24 -26.89 -9.13
N HIS A 76 -16.11 -27.03 -7.81
CA HIS A 76 -15.71 -28.28 -7.20
C HIS A 76 -16.75 -29.38 -7.47
N CYS A 77 -16.31 -30.64 -7.62
CA CYS A 77 -17.20 -31.76 -7.90
C CYS A 77 -18.31 -31.96 -6.84
N ASP A 78 -18.05 -31.61 -5.59
CA ASP A 78 -19.04 -31.67 -4.50
C ASP A 78 -20.31 -30.86 -4.80
N TRP A 79 -20.20 -29.77 -5.58
CA TRP A 79 -21.39 -29.01 -5.99
C TRP A 79 -22.40 -29.90 -6.69
N PHE A 80 -21.93 -30.77 -7.59
CA PHE A 80 -22.78 -31.67 -8.35
C PHE A 80 -23.35 -32.77 -7.45
N GLU A 81 -22.49 -33.42 -6.65
CA GLU A 81 -22.85 -34.51 -5.78
C GLU A 81 -23.88 -34.07 -4.73
N ILE A 82 -23.59 -33.00 -3.99
CA ILE A 82 -24.47 -32.50 -2.94
C ILE A 82 -25.77 -31.93 -3.55
N SER A 83 -25.71 -31.30 -4.73
CA SER A 83 -26.94 -30.88 -5.43
C SER A 83 -27.82 -32.07 -5.83
N ALA A 84 -27.19 -33.16 -6.29
CA ALA A 84 -27.89 -34.37 -6.71
C ALA A 84 -28.51 -35.11 -5.52
N VAL A 85 -27.79 -35.21 -4.40
CA VAL A 85 -28.27 -35.82 -3.13
C VAL A 85 -29.43 -35.03 -2.54
N ASN A 86 -29.31 -33.69 -2.49
CA ASN A 86 -30.35 -32.83 -1.90
C ASN A 86 -31.52 -32.53 -2.84
N ASP A 87 -31.49 -33.04 -4.07
CA ASP A 87 -32.45 -32.77 -5.14
C ASP A 87 -32.75 -31.26 -5.29
N LYS A 88 -31.69 -30.44 -5.14
CA LYS A 88 -31.73 -28.98 -5.17
C LYS A 88 -30.44 -28.43 -5.80
N LYS A 89 -30.57 -27.51 -6.75
CA LYS A 89 -29.42 -26.79 -7.31
C LYS A 89 -28.78 -25.91 -6.23
N LEU A 90 -27.56 -26.25 -5.82
CA LEU A 90 -26.82 -25.42 -4.86
C LEU A 90 -26.22 -24.17 -5.51
N PRO A 91 -25.95 -23.11 -4.74
CA PRO A 91 -25.25 -21.92 -5.24
C PRO A 91 -23.82 -22.23 -5.70
N GLU A 92 -23.48 -21.89 -6.93
CA GLU A 92 -22.17 -22.15 -7.54
C GLU A 92 -21.06 -21.35 -6.84
N ARG A 93 -21.41 -20.20 -6.25
CA ARG A 93 -20.45 -19.25 -5.65
C ARG A 93 -19.60 -19.90 -4.55
N GLU A 94 -20.19 -20.78 -3.75
CA GLU A 94 -19.54 -21.43 -2.61
C GLU A 94 -18.53 -22.50 -3.05
N TYR A 95 -18.84 -23.17 -4.16
CA TYR A 95 -18.01 -24.23 -4.75
C TYR A 95 -17.11 -23.74 -5.87
N SER A 96 -17.19 -22.45 -6.24
CA SER A 96 -16.39 -21.90 -7.31
C SER A 96 -14.92 -21.88 -6.95
N MET A 97 -14.11 -22.60 -7.73
CA MET A 97 -12.66 -22.69 -7.51
C MET A 97 -11.99 -21.32 -7.57
N ARG A 98 -12.50 -20.40 -8.41
CA ARG A 98 -12.04 -19.01 -8.48
C ARG A 98 -12.25 -18.28 -7.15
N ASN A 99 -13.43 -18.42 -6.55
CA ASN A 99 -13.76 -17.76 -5.28
C ASN A 99 -12.97 -18.34 -4.12
N ILE A 100 -12.83 -19.67 -4.08
CA ILE A 100 -12.06 -20.36 -3.04
C ILE A 100 -10.59 -19.89 -3.09
N LEU A 101 -9.98 -19.85 -4.29
CA LEU A 101 -8.61 -19.35 -4.46
C LEU A 101 -8.50 -17.86 -4.09
N ALA A 102 -9.46 -17.02 -4.50
CA ALA A 102 -9.48 -15.61 -4.14
C ALA A 102 -9.55 -15.39 -2.63
N LYS A 103 -10.40 -16.16 -1.92
CA LYS A 103 -10.48 -16.13 -0.45
C LYS A 103 -9.16 -16.54 0.21
N GLN A 104 -8.54 -17.62 -0.26
CA GLN A 104 -7.24 -18.07 0.26
C GLN A 104 -6.13 -17.03 0.03
N ASN A 105 -6.07 -16.44 -1.17
CA ASN A 105 -5.10 -15.39 -1.47
C ASN A 105 -5.36 -14.12 -0.66
N ALA A 106 -6.62 -13.76 -0.41
CA ALA A 106 -6.96 -12.65 0.49
C ALA A 106 -6.48 -12.93 1.93
N ALA A 107 -6.72 -14.13 2.47
CA ALA A 107 -6.23 -14.52 3.78
C ALA A 107 -4.70 -14.51 3.88
N LYS A 108 -3.99 -15.04 2.86
CA LYS A 108 -2.53 -14.99 2.78
C LYS A 108 -2.00 -13.55 2.76
N ARG A 109 -2.63 -12.67 1.97
CA ARG A 109 -2.26 -11.24 1.92
C ARG A 109 -2.48 -10.56 3.27
N GLU A 110 -3.58 -10.86 3.95
CA GLU A 110 -3.86 -10.30 5.27
C GLU A 110 -2.85 -10.76 6.32
N GLN A 111 -2.52 -12.06 6.33
CA GLN A 111 -1.48 -12.57 7.22
C GLN A 111 -0.11 -11.93 6.95
N ALA A 112 0.26 -11.79 5.68
CA ALA A 112 1.49 -11.12 5.28
C ALA A 112 1.50 -9.64 5.69
N ARG A 113 0.35 -8.97 5.60
CA ARG A 113 0.17 -7.58 6.06
C ARG A 113 0.38 -7.47 7.57
N ILE A 114 -0.26 -8.33 8.36
CA ILE A 114 -0.12 -8.37 9.83
C ILE A 114 1.34 -8.60 10.23
N GLU A 115 1.97 -9.61 9.64
CA GLU A 115 3.36 -9.98 9.94
C GLU A 115 4.35 -8.87 9.56
N ARG A 116 4.15 -8.22 8.41
CA ARG A 116 4.91 -7.03 8.01
C ARG A 116 4.75 -5.92 9.05
N GLY A 117 3.53 -5.66 9.52
CA GLY A 117 3.27 -4.64 10.53
C GLY A 117 3.95 -4.91 11.87
N LYS A 118 3.98 -6.18 12.32
CA LYS A 118 4.71 -6.59 13.53
C LYS A 118 6.20 -6.27 13.41
N ARG A 119 6.83 -6.70 12.31
CA ARG A 119 8.25 -6.45 12.02
C ARG A 119 8.59 -4.95 11.92
N GLU A 120 7.71 -4.16 11.31
CA GLU A 120 7.87 -2.70 11.25
C GLU A 120 7.71 -2.06 12.63
N GLY A 121 6.77 -2.53 13.44
CA GLY A 121 6.55 -2.06 14.82
C GLY A 121 7.71 -2.37 15.76
N GLU A 122 8.36 -3.53 15.62
CA GLU A 122 9.58 -3.86 16.39
C GLU A 122 10.75 -2.93 16.04
N ARG A 123 10.88 -2.56 14.76
CA ARG A 123 11.95 -1.68 14.28
C ARG A 123 11.69 -0.20 14.56
N ALA A 124 10.45 0.25 14.38
CA ALA A 124 10.06 1.65 14.52
C ALA A 124 8.57 1.78 14.90
N VAL A 125 7.67 1.80 13.91
CA VAL A 125 6.23 2.00 14.10
C VAL A 125 5.47 1.09 13.12
N ASN A 126 4.39 0.46 13.59
CA ASN A 126 3.56 -0.42 12.80
C ASN A 126 2.62 0.40 11.89
N THR A 127 2.91 0.40 10.58
CA THR A 127 2.14 1.18 9.58
C THR A 127 0.73 0.66 9.33
N ASN A 128 0.37 -0.54 9.83
CA ASN A 128 -1.02 -1.01 9.81
C ASN A 128 -1.89 -0.32 10.87
N LEU A 129 -1.28 0.19 11.95
CA LEU A 129 -1.97 0.79 13.10
C LEU A 129 -1.81 2.31 13.14
N PHE A 130 -0.81 2.85 12.45
CA PHE A 130 -0.47 4.26 12.44
C PHE A 130 -0.23 4.76 11.01
N HIS A 131 -0.52 6.03 10.79
CA HIS A 131 -0.19 6.76 9.57
C HIS A 131 0.56 8.06 9.92
N ILE A 132 1.11 8.76 8.93
CA ILE A 132 1.79 10.04 9.18
C ILE A 132 0.75 11.11 9.52
N TYR A 133 0.96 11.77 10.66
CA TYR A 133 0.13 12.88 11.09
C TYR A 133 0.16 13.99 10.03
N THR A 134 -1.03 14.42 9.63
CA THR A 134 -1.22 15.55 8.74
C THR A 134 -2.02 16.61 9.49
N ASP A 135 -1.52 17.84 9.56
CA ASP A 135 -2.27 18.90 10.22
C ASP A 135 -3.42 19.44 9.35
N ARG A 136 -4.15 20.41 9.91
CA ARG A 136 -5.29 21.07 9.24
C ARG A 136 -4.90 21.88 7.99
N THR A 137 -3.61 22.13 7.77
CA THR A 137 -3.10 22.79 6.57
C THR A 137 -2.68 21.78 5.51
N PHE A 138 -2.97 20.49 5.70
CA PHE A 138 -2.54 19.38 4.86
C PHE A 138 -1.02 19.19 4.83
N PHE A 139 -0.32 19.65 5.87
CA PHE A 139 1.10 19.43 6.01
C PHE A 139 1.39 18.08 6.66
N SER A 140 2.11 17.22 5.94
CA SER A 140 2.55 15.92 6.41
C SER A 140 3.80 16.05 7.29
N TYR A 141 3.75 15.53 8.51
CA TYR A 141 4.87 15.55 9.45
C TYR A 141 5.86 14.40 9.19
N GLN A 142 6.33 14.33 7.95
CA GLN A 142 7.48 13.54 7.52
C GLN A 142 8.53 14.51 6.99
N ILE A 143 9.52 14.82 7.82
CA ILE A 143 10.46 15.92 7.60
C ILE A 143 11.87 15.39 7.41
N ASP A 144 12.47 15.71 6.27
CA ASP A 144 13.87 15.41 6.01
C ASP A 144 14.75 16.58 6.46
N ILE A 145 15.77 16.27 7.26
CA ILE A 145 16.89 17.18 7.56
C ILE A 145 18.18 16.50 7.13
N THR A 146 19.06 17.27 6.47
CA THR A 146 20.26 16.73 5.81
C THR A 146 21.51 17.46 6.26
N ARG A 147 22.63 16.74 6.35
CA ARG A 147 23.94 17.30 6.65
C ARG A 147 24.95 16.85 5.60
N ASN A 148 25.64 17.82 5.02
CA ASN A 148 26.74 17.64 4.08
C ASN A 148 27.89 18.48 4.59
N ASP A 149 28.65 17.94 5.54
CA ASP A 149 29.81 18.61 6.08
C ASP A 149 31.06 18.10 5.37
N THR A 150 31.62 18.94 4.51
CA THR A 150 32.84 18.65 3.74
C THR A 150 34.10 18.66 4.59
N GLU A 151 34.11 19.38 5.73
CA GLU A 151 35.29 19.52 6.58
C GLU A 151 35.50 18.29 7.47
N THR A 152 34.42 17.75 8.03
CA THR A 152 34.46 16.54 8.87
C THR A 152 34.33 15.23 8.06
N GLY A 153 34.08 15.32 6.75
CA GLY A 153 33.87 14.17 5.86
C GLY A 153 32.49 13.51 6.01
N ASP A 154 31.59 14.12 6.78
CA ASP A 154 30.21 13.67 7.00
C ASP A 154 29.29 14.12 5.85
N LEU A 155 29.44 13.45 4.71
CA LEU A 155 28.65 13.72 3.51
C LEU A 155 27.42 12.81 3.38
N GLY A 156 26.28 13.40 3.02
CA GLY A 156 25.06 12.67 2.67
C GLY A 156 24.32 12.07 3.87
N GLN A 157 24.49 12.64 5.07
CA GLN A 157 23.74 12.23 6.24
C GLN A 157 22.31 12.78 6.19
N ARG A 158 21.34 11.95 6.56
CA ARG A 158 19.93 12.35 6.58
C ARG A 158 19.20 11.78 7.78
N TYR A 159 18.46 12.63 8.48
CA TYR A 159 17.36 12.21 9.34
C TYR A 159 16.04 12.43 8.62
N THR A 160 15.15 11.43 8.67
CA THR A 160 13.72 11.63 8.40
C THR A 160 12.98 11.56 9.72
N LEU A 161 12.41 12.68 10.14
CA LEU A 161 11.58 12.80 11.34
C LEU A 161 10.14 12.49 10.98
N TYR A 162 9.47 11.69 11.81
CA TYR A 162 8.09 11.27 11.64
C TYR A 162 7.30 11.59 12.89
N LEU A 163 6.16 12.24 12.72
CA LEU A 163 5.09 12.24 13.71
C LEU A 163 3.98 11.32 13.21
N TRP A 164 3.77 10.20 13.90
CA TRP A 164 2.75 9.21 13.58
C TRP A 164 1.47 9.46 14.37
N GLU A 165 0.33 9.18 13.77
CA GLU A 165 -1.00 9.22 14.37
C GLU A 165 -1.66 7.83 14.25
N SER A 166 -2.29 7.36 15.32
CA SER A 166 -2.99 6.08 15.32
C SER A 166 -4.26 6.13 14.48
N ASN A 167 -4.60 5.01 13.85
CA ASN A 167 -5.85 4.86 13.09
C ASN A 167 -7.09 4.77 14.01
N ALA A 168 -6.88 4.47 15.30
CA ALA A 168 -7.93 4.35 16.31
C ALA A 168 -8.34 5.72 16.88
N LYS A 169 -9.57 5.81 17.40
CA LYS A 169 -10.08 6.98 18.12
C LYS A 169 -10.29 6.65 19.60
N PRO A 170 -9.86 7.50 20.55
CA PRO A 170 -9.10 8.74 20.35
C PRO A 170 -7.69 8.48 19.80
N HIS A 171 -7.15 9.45 19.05
CA HIS A 171 -5.84 9.32 18.41
C HIS A 171 -4.71 9.34 19.45
N LEU A 172 -3.72 8.50 19.23
CA LEU A 172 -2.45 8.45 19.95
C LEU A 172 -1.31 8.64 18.96
N TYR A 173 -0.16 9.10 19.44
CA TYR A 173 0.93 9.56 18.59
C TYR A 173 2.26 8.91 18.93
N TRP A 174 3.18 8.98 17.97
CA TRP A 174 4.58 8.63 18.14
C TRP A 174 5.49 9.62 17.42
N PHE A 175 6.55 10.07 18.08
CA PHE A 175 7.71 10.61 17.43
C PHE A 175 8.73 9.50 17.13
N ALA A 176 9.23 9.47 15.89
CA ALA A 176 10.35 8.62 15.50
C ALA A 176 11.26 9.36 14.52
N ALA A 177 12.56 9.09 14.58
CA ALA A 177 13.54 9.61 13.64
C ALA A 177 14.32 8.47 13.01
N LYS A 178 14.34 8.42 11.68
CA LYS A 178 15.14 7.48 10.89
C LYS A 178 16.42 8.16 10.46
N PHE A 179 17.57 7.55 10.76
CA PHE A 179 18.87 8.06 10.38
C PHE A 179 19.53 7.22 9.28
N ILE A 180 20.14 7.90 8.32
CA ILE A 180 20.95 7.32 7.25
C ILE A 180 22.31 8.00 7.29
N LYS A 181 23.37 7.23 7.58
CA LYS A 181 24.74 7.75 7.74
C LYS A 181 25.40 8.13 6.41
N LYS A 182 25.10 7.40 5.32
CA LYS A 182 25.65 7.64 3.98
C LYS A 182 24.55 7.41 2.95
N LYS A 183 24.58 8.17 1.86
CA LYS A 183 23.68 7.96 0.72
C LYS A 183 23.84 6.52 0.21
N GLY A 184 22.73 5.77 0.17
CA GLY A 184 22.73 4.36 -0.25
C GLY A 184 23.05 3.33 0.85
N ALA A 185 23.20 3.73 2.12
CA ALA A 185 23.39 2.77 3.21
C ALA A 185 22.22 1.77 3.32
N SER A 186 22.55 0.49 3.44
CA SER A 186 21.60 -0.64 3.46
C SER A 186 20.73 -0.67 4.73
N GLN A 187 21.27 -0.26 5.88
CA GLN A 187 20.55 -0.33 7.16
C GLN A 187 20.42 1.05 7.82
N PRO A 188 19.19 1.62 7.87
CA PRO A 188 18.93 2.82 8.65
C PRO A 188 18.85 2.49 10.15
N SER A 189 19.28 3.42 11.00
CA SER A 189 18.99 3.35 12.43
C SER A 189 17.73 4.14 12.76
N PHE A 190 17.03 3.74 13.83
CA PHE A 190 15.80 4.39 14.27
C PHE A 190 15.98 4.88 15.70
N HIS A 191 15.53 6.11 15.94
CA HIS A 191 15.39 6.69 17.27
C HIS A 191 13.90 6.83 17.58
N ARG A 192 13.45 6.19 18.66
CA ARG A 192 12.08 6.26 19.16
C ARG A 192 12.15 6.44 20.68
N PRO A 193 12.09 7.68 21.18
CA PRO A 193 12.37 7.97 22.59
C PRO A 193 11.23 7.54 23.51
N SER A 194 9.99 7.56 23.04
CA SER A 194 8.84 7.14 23.85
C SER A 194 8.76 5.60 23.97
N PRO A 195 8.37 5.07 25.14
CA PRO A 195 8.17 3.63 25.33
C PRO A 195 6.80 3.13 24.84
N CYS A 196 5.78 4.01 24.87
CA CYS A 196 4.40 3.76 24.42
C CYS A 196 3.82 4.99 23.70
N SER A 197 2.78 4.78 22.87
CA SER A 197 2.13 5.86 22.12
C SER A 197 1.44 6.83 23.08
N GLY A 198 1.59 8.12 22.85
CA GLY A 198 1.17 9.16 23.79
C GLY A 198 0.19 10.18 23.21
N PRO A 199 -0.22 11.17 24.03
CA PRO A 199 -0.96 12.32 23.54
C PRO A 199 -0.11 13.17 22.59
N TRP A 200 -0.75 13.83 21.63
CA TRP A 200 -0.09 14.61 20.59
C TRP A 200 0.96 15.60 21.11
N ARG A 201 0.62 16.36 22.17
CA ARG A 201 1.48 17.42 22.70
C ARG A 201 2.85 16.88 23.10
N ARG A 202 2.89 15.76 23.84
CA ARG A 202 4.13 15.13 24.30
C ARG A 202 5.04 14.73 23.13
N GLU A 203 4.47 14.03 22.14
CA GLU A 203 5.25 13.54 20.99
C GLU A 203 5.69 14.67 20.07
N MET A 204 4.87 15.73 19.94
CA MET A 204 5.25 16.93 19.22
C MET A 204 6.37 17.70 19.92
N ASP A 205 6.37 17.77 21.26
CA ASP A 205 7.44 18.41 22.02
C ASP A 205 8.77 17.66 21.83
N LEU A 206 8.75 16.32 21.88
CA LEU A 206 9.91 15.47 21.56
C LEU A 206 10.43 15.69 20.13
N PHE A 207 9.52 15.81 19.16
CA PHE A 207 9.86 16.13 17.78
C PHE A 207 10.57 17.49 17.67
N MET A 208 10.02 18.54 18.31
CA MET A 208 10.58 19.89 18.26
C MET A 208 11.95 19.96 18.95
N ASP A 209 12.10 19.30 20.10
CA ASP A 209 13.38 19.22 20.81
C ASP A 209 14.43 18.52 19.96
N PHE A 210 14.09 17.39 19.34
CA PHE A 210 15.02 16.68 18.46
C PHE A 210 15.42 17.54 17.25
N PHE A 211 14.46 18.21 16.62
CA PHE A 211 14.71 19.12 15.51
C PHE A 211 15.68 20.24 15.92
N ARG A 212 15.43 20.89 17.05
CA ARG A 212 16.29 21.95 17.59
C ARG A 212 17.69 21.45 17.90
N ILE A 213 17.83 20.29 18.54
CA ILE A 213 19.14 19.70 18.86
C ILE A 213 19.95 19.42 17.59
N LYS A 214 19.31 18.98 16.49
CA LYS A 214 20.01 18.64 15.25
C LYS A 214 20.28 19.81 14.33
N THR A 215 19.39 20.81 14.32
CA THR A 215 19.46 21.95 13.38
C THR A 215 19.96 23.23 14.04
N GLY A 216 19.89 23.34 15.36
CA GLY A 216 20.12 24.57 16.11
C GLY A 216 18.99 25.60 16.00
N ILE A 217 17.89 25.26 15.31
CA ILE A 217 16.78 26.17 15.02
C ILE A 217 15.52 25.65 15.74
N GLU A 218 14.81 26.55 16.42
CA GLU A 218 13.49 26.24 16.98
C GLU A 218 12.51 25.84 15.85
N TRP A 219 11.63 24.87 16.09
CA TRP A 219 10.70 24.41 15.04
C TRP A 219 9.84 25.56 14.49
N GLN A 220 9.49 26.54 15.32
CA GLN A 220 8.70 27.71 14.93
C GLN A 220 9.46 28.67 14.01
N ASP A 221 10.79 28.61 14.06
CA ASP A 221 11.71 29.46 13.30
C ASP A 221 12.31 28.72 12.10
N ARG A 222 11.83 27.51 11.78
CA ARG A 222 12.36 26.65 10.72
C ARG A 222 12.44 27.30 9.33
N VAL A 223 11.62 28.32 9.06
CA VAL A 223 11.68 29.11 7.81
C VAL A 223 12.66 30.27 7.96
N ILE A 224 12.64 30.96 9.11
CA ILE A 224 13.51 32.10 9.41
C ILE A 224 14.99 31.66 9.46
N GLY A 225 15.28 30.52 10.07
CA GLY A 225 16.63 29.98 10.22
C GLY A 225 17.12 29.14 9.04
N GLN A 226 16.34 29.03 7.96
CA GLN A 226 16.74 28.21 6.82
C GLN A 226 18.07 28.71 6.24
N GLY A 227 19.09 27.85 6.22
CA GLY A 227 20.39 28.18 5.64
C GLY A 227 21.18 29.24 6.43
N THR A 228 20.80 29.57 7.66
CA THR A 228 21.57 30.49 8.52
C THR A 228 22.60 29.77 9.40
N MET A 229 22.45 28.46 9.58
CA MET A 229 23.31 27.66 10.45
C MET A 229 24.52 27.08 9.69
N PRO A 230 25.68 26.90 10.35
CA PRO A 230 26.86 26.28 9.74
C PRO A 230 26.59 24.87 9.18
N SER A 231 27.43 24.42 8.24
CA SER A 231 27.37 23.09 7.60
C SER A 231 27.47 21.92 8.58
N SER A 232 28.01 22.14 9.78
CA SER A 232 28.12 21.14 10.86
C SER A 232 26.76 20.75 11.45
N TYR A 233 25.74 21.59 11.31
CA TYR A 233 24.35 21.32 11.70
C TYR A 233 23.56 20.66 10.57
N PHE A 234 22.48 19.95 10.93
CA PHE A 234 21.53 19.48 9.94
C PHE A 234 20.69 20.65 9.42
N GLN A 235 20.48 20.67 8.11
CA GLN A 235 19.73 21.70 7.42
C GLN A 235 18.35 21.18 7.06
N TYR A 236 17.33 22.04 7.25
CA TYR A 236 15.96 21.80 6.84
C TYR A 236 15.62 22.66 5.61
N SER A 237 14.88 22.06 4.67
CA SER A 237 14.33 22.78 3.51
C SER A 237 12.80 22.70 3.55
N PRO A 238 12.09 23.84 3.65
CA PRO A 238 10.64 23.89 3.52
C PRO A 238 10.17 23.35 2.16
N PRO A 239 8.97 22.76 2.08
CA PRO A 239 8.36 22.41 0.81
C PRO A 239 8.23 23.62 -0.13
N THR A 240 8.53 23.41 -1.41
CA THR A 240 8.42 24.43 -2.46
C THR A 240 7.16 24.21 -3.33
N GLY A 241 6.84 25.19 -4.18
CA GLY A 241 5.75 25.07 -5.16
C GLY A 241 4.35 25.20 -4.55
N GLY A 242 4.15 26.14 -3.62
CA GLY A 242 2.83 26.40 -2.99
C GLY A 242 2.36 25.33 -2.01
N LYS A 243 3.21 24.33 -1.71
CA LYS A 243 2.90 23.30 -0.72
C LYS A 243 2.85 23.91 0.68
N PRO A 244 1.97 23.41 1.57
CA PRO A 244 1.92 23.91 2.94
C PRO A 244 3.25 23.67 3.66
N VAL A 245 3.60 24.58 4.55
CA VAL A 245 4.82 24.50 5.39
C VAL A 245 4.52 24.11 6.83
N GLY A 246 3.26 23.75 7.10
CA GLY A 246 2.75 23.31 8.39
C GLY A 246 2.47 24.45 9.37
N ARG A 247 1.78 24.11 10.45
CA ARG A 247 1.42 25.07 11.50
C ARG A 247 2.61 25.41 12.41
N ARG A 248 2.37 26.32 13.37
CA ARG A 248 3.33 26.77 14.38
C ARG A 248 4.56 27.45 13.79
N LEU A 249 4.40 28.29 12.77
CA LEU A 249 5.43 29.28 12.48
C LEU A 249 5.36 30.39 13.53
N ARG A 250 6.49 31.03 13.85
CA ARG A 250 6.52 32.18 14.76
C ARG A 250 5.70 33.35 14.21
N PHE A 251 5.79 33.57 12.91
CA PHE A 251 5.04 34.59 12.17
C PHE A 251 4.38 34.01 10.92
N CYS A 252 3.66 34.82 10.14
CA CYS A 252 3.13 34.39 8.85
C CYS A 252 4.28 34.02 7.89
N TYR A 253 3.98 33.18 6.89
CA TYR A 253 5.00 32.60 6.03
C TYR A 253 5.82 33.66 5.26
N GLU A 254 5.15 34.67 4.70
CA GLU A 254 5.80 35.76 3.96
C GLU A 254 6.78 36.55 4.83
N TYR A 255 6.37 36.91 6.05
CA TYR A 255 7.24 37.62 6.99
C TYR A 255 8.42 36.76 7.45
N CYS A 256 8.23 35.45 7.63
CA CYS A 256 9.33 34.54 7.92
C CYS A 256 10.38 34.50 6.78
N LEU A 257 9.93 34.57 5.52
CA LEU A 257 10.82 34.62 4.36
C LEU A 257 11.56 35.96 4.27
N GLU A 258 10.87 37.07 4.53
CA GLU A 258 11.48 38.41 4.60
C GLU A 258 12.63 38.45 5.62
N ILE A 259 12.38 37.99 6.85
CA ILE A 259 13.42 37.93 7.89
C ILE A 259 14.57 37.01 7.45
N ASN A 260 14.28 35.84 6.87
CA ASN A 260 15.32 34.95 6.38
C ASN A 260 16.22 35.62 5.33
N ALA A 261 15.61 36.35 4.39
CA ALA A 261 16.35 37.09 3.36
C ALA A 261 17.25 38.15 3.99
N GLN A 262 16.72 38.95 4.94
CA GLN A 262 17.49 39.95 5.69
C GLN A 262 18.67 39.33 6.43
N LEU A 263 18.46 38.22 7.16
CA LEU A 263 19.52 37.51 7.89
C LEU A 263 20.62 36.97 6.97
N ARG A 264 20.27 36.65 5.73
CA ARG A 264 21.20 36.10 4.72
C ARG A 264 21.76 37.17 3.78
N GLY A 265 21.38 38.43 3.93
CA GLY A 265 21.77 39.51 3.02
C GLY A 265 21.22 39.36 1.60
N LEU A 266 20.09 38.70 1.43
CA LEU A 266 19.41 38.50 0.15
C LEU A 266 18.35 39.59 -0.09
N PRO A 267 18.11 39.99 -1.36
CA PRO A 267 17.04 40.94 -1.68
C PRO A 267 15.66 40.35 -1.36
N TRP A 268 14.74 41.20 -0.89
CA TRP A 268 13.34 40.86 -0.63
C TRP A 268 12.41 41.96 -1.17
N PRO A 269 11.36 41.66 -1.96
CA PRO A 269 10.99 40.33 -2.47
C PRO A 269 12.07 39.68 -3.35
N PRO A 270 12.07 38.35 -3.54
CA PRO A 270 13.01 37.69 -4.44
C PRO A 270 12.90 38.33 -5.82
N VAL A 271 14.04 38.64 -6.45
CA VAL A 271 14.05 39.12 -7.84
C VAL A 271 13.39 38.03 -8.68
N GLU A 272 12.29 38.36 -9.37
CA GLU A 272 11.70 37.44 -10.33
C GLU A 272 12.80 37.09 -11.35
N GLU A 273 13.28 35.84 -11.34
CA GLU A 273 14.11 35.32 -12.41
C GLU A 273 13.24 35.36 -13.67
N ALA A 274 13.37 36.45 -14.43
CA ALA A 274 12.84 36.56 -15.77
C ALA A 274 13.26 35.29 -16.52
N GLN A 275 12.28 34.68 -17.16
CA GLN A 275 12.43 33.46 -17.94
C GLN A 275 13.60 33.63 -18.91
N VAL A 276 14.78 33.09 -18.57
CA VAL A 276 15.85 32.84 -19.54
C VAL A 276 15.46 31.57 -20.28
N LYS A 277 14.46 31.71 -21.14
CA LYS A 277 14.09 30.79 -22.21
C LYS A 277 13.44 31.66 -23.27
N ASP A 278 14.24 32.00 -24.28
CA ASP A 278 13.88 32.39 -25.66
C ASP A 278 14.82 33.49 -26.14
N GLU A 279 16.13 33.18 -26.29
CA GLU A 279 17.03 34.01 -27.12
C GLU A 279 18.28 33.26 -27.66
N ASP A 280 18.45 31.96 -27.40
CA ASP A 280 19.58 31.17 -27.94
C ASP A 280 19.23 30.32 -29.20
N GLU A 281 18.05 30.49 -29.81
CA GLU A 281 17.65 29.73 -31.02
C GLU A 281 17.39 30.61 -32.26
N ALA A 282 17.96 31.83 -32.30
CA ALA A 282 17.82 32.75 -33.43
C ALA A 282 19.15 33.27 -34.02
N SER A 283 20.27 32.61 -33.74
CA SER A 283 21.56 32.95 -34.37
C SER A 283 22.38 31.71 -34.73
N GLU A 284 21.81 30.82 -35.55
CA GLU A 284 22.57 29.93 -36.44
C GLU A 284 21.64 29.44 -37.56
N ALA A 285 21.36 30.35 -38.51
CA ALA A 285 20.80 30.05 -39.82
C ALA A 285 21.54 30.86 -40.88
#